data_AF-A0A388QQ68-F1
#
_entry.id   AF-A0A388QQ68-F1
#
_cell.length_a   1.000
_cell.length_b   1.000
_cell.length_c   1.000
_cell.angle_alpha   90.00
_cell.angle_beta   90.00
_cell.angle_gamma   90.00
#
_symmetry.space_group_name_H-M   'P 1'
#
loop_
_entity.id
_entity.type
_entity.pdbx_description
1 polymer ?
#
loop_
_entity_poly.entity_id
_entity_poly.type
_entity_poly.pdbx_seq_one_letter_code
_entity_poly.pdbx_strand_id
1 'polypeptide(L)'
;MNRGMGTHNGNPEVRQQVLEAKQPQVVAWAVERKDGGRGFGFTGGHFHKGWANDNQRTLVLNAIVWSAKAEVPAGGIATKFTDEELAANQDPKGKPKPKPKPRDPGR
;
A
#
# COMPACT_ATOMS: atom_id res chain seq x y z
N MET A 1 -7.59 -4.22 16.99
CA MET A 1 -6.37 -3.47 16.61
C MET A 1 -5.77 -2.85 17.87
N ASN A 2 -4.72 -3.45 18.44
CA ASN A 2 -4.07 -2.92 19.66
C ASN A 2 -2.72 -2.31 19.30
N ARG A 3 -2.73 -1.17 18.60
CA ARG A 3 -1.52 -0.40 18.28
C ARG A 3 -1.49 0.83 19.18
N GLY A 4 -0.43 1.01 19.95
CA GLY A 4 -0.25 2.18 20.83
C GLY A 4 -0.20 3.49 20.04
N MET A 5 -0.29 4.61 20.76
CA MET A 5 -0.07 5.96 20.22
C MET A 5 1.44 6.21 20.08
N GLY A 6 1.87 6.85 19.00
CA GLY A 6 3.26 7.22 18.78
C GLY A 6 3.44 8.15 17.58
N THR A 7 4.65 8.69 17.42
CA THR A 7 4.99 9.66 16.35
C THR A 7 4.79 9.11 14.93
N HIS A 8 4.70 7.79 14.77
CA HIS A 8 4.53 7.12 13.48
C HIS A 8 3.31 6.18 13.46
N ASN A 9 2.44 6.23 14.48
CA ASN A 9 1.33 5.31 14.61
C ASN A 9 0.20 5.84 15.49
N GLY A 10 -1.03 5.57 15.06
CA GLY A 10 -2.21 5.81 15.90
C GLY A 10 -2.53 7.27 16.11
N ASN A 11 -2.36 8.14 15.09
CA ASN A 11 -2.87 9.51 15.18
C ASN A 11 -4.36 9.48 15.61
N PRO A 12 -4.73 10.12 16.74
CA PRO A 12 -6.08 10.08 17.29
C PRO A 12 -7.11 10.74 16.35
N GLU A 13 -6.73 11.81 15.67
CA GLU A 13 -7.60 12.53 14.73
C GLU A 13 -7.92 11.65 13.52
N VAL A 14 -6.91 10.99 12.94
CA VAL A 14 -7.11 10.06 11.83
C VAL A 14 -7.96 8.86 12.26
N ARG A 15 -7.77 8.36 13.49
CA ARG A 15 -8.61 7.28 14.02
C ARG A 15 -10.06 7.70 14.18
N GLN A 16 -10.31 8.89 14.73
CA GLN A 16 -11.65 9.42 14.87
C GLN A 16 -12.32 9.58 13.49
N GLN A 17 -11.61 10.15 12.51
CA GLN A 17 -12.10 10.31 11.13
C GLN A 17 -12.49 8.97 10.50
N VAL A 18 -11.66 7.94 10.65
CA VAL A 18 -11.89 6.63 10.00
C VAL A 18 -12.87 5.75 10.77
N LEU A 19 -12.69 5.61 12.09
CA LEU A 19 -13.43 4.63 12.89
C LEU A 19 -14.80 5.15 13.33
N GLU A 20 -14.90 6.43 13.69
CA GLU A 20 -16.15 7.02 14.20
C GLU A 20 -16.90 7.73 13.07
N ALA A 21 -16.26 8.73 12.44
CA ALA A 21 -16.89 9.56 11.43
C ALA A 21 -17.04 8.87 10.05
N LYS A 22 -16.45 7.68 9.87
CA LYS A 22 -16.48 6.88 8.62
C LYS A 22 -16.10 7.70 7.37
N GLN A 23 -15.18 8.65 7.53
CA GLN A 23 -14.79 9.52 6.43
C GLN A 23 -14.03 8.72 5.36
N PRO A 24 -14.46 8.80 4.08
CA PRO A 24 -13.74 8.15 2.98
C PRO A 24 -12.28 8.59 2.92
N GLN A 25 -11.38 7.63 2.71
CA GLN A 25 -9.96 7.89 2.57
C GLN A 25 -9.53 7.57 1.13
N VAL A 26 -8.90 8.54 0.47
CA VAL A 26 -8.36 8.33 -0.87
C VAL A 26 -7.07 7.53 -0.75
N VAL A 27 -7.08 6.31 -1.29
CA VAL A 27 -5.92 5.40 -1.27
C VAL A 27 -5.36 5.12 -2.67
N ALA A 28 -6.11 5.49 -3.70
CA ALA A 28 -5.71 5.38 -5.10
C ALA A 28 -6.36 6.50 -5.93
N TRP A 29 -5.71 6.92 -7.01
CA TRP A 29 -6.24 7.91 -7.96
C TRP A 29 -5.71 7.67 -9.36
N ALA A 30 -6.46 8.14 -10.36
CA ALA A 30 -6.08 8.12 -11.76
C ALA A 30 -6.20 9.53 -12.36
N VAL A 31 -5.35 9.85 -13.33
CA VAL A 31 -5.37 11.14 -14.04
C VAL A 31 -5.17 10.92 -15.53
N GLU A 32 -5.98 11.61 -16.32
CA GLU A 32 -5.73 11.82 -17.75
C GLU A 32 -5.33 13.28 -17.97
N ARG A 33 -4.15 13.50 -18.56
CA ARG A 33 -3.61 14.82 -18.86
C ARG A 33 -4.17 15.30 -20.20
N LYS A 34 -4.14 16.62 -20.42
CA LYS A 34 -4.65 17.25 -21.65
C LYS A 34 -3.96 16.77 -22.93
N ASP A 35 -2.71 16.34 -22.82
CA ASP A 35 -1.93 15.74 -23.91
C ASP A 35 -2.20 14.23 -24.09
N GLY A 36 -3.21 13.70 -23.40
CA GLY A 36 -3.60 12.29 -23.44
C GLY A 36 -2.70 11.37 -22.62
N GLY A 37 -1.77 11.89 -21.80
CA GLY A 37 -1.01 11.05 -20.87
C GLY A 37 -1.88 10.50 -19.75
N ARG A 38 -1.65 9.25 -19.33
CA ARG A 38 -2.36 8.60 -18.23
C ARG A 38 -1.44 8.31 -17.06
N GLY A 39 -1.93 8.50 -15.84
CA GLY A 39 -1.16 8.24 -14.63
C GLY A 39 -2.04 7.69 -13.52
N PHE A 40 -1.45 6.86 -12.65
CA PHE A 40 -2.12 6.24 -11.52
C PHE A 40 -1.23 6.29 -10.28
N GLY A 41 -1.83 6.52 -9.12
CA GLY A 41 -1.15 6.49 -7.82
C GLY A 41 -1.89 5.57 -6.83
N PHE A 42 -1.13 4.91 -5.95
CA PHE A 42 -1.63 3.97 -4.95
C PHE A 42 -0.74 3.94 -3.71
N THR A 43 -1.32 3.98 -2.52
CA THR A 43 -0.58 4.04 -1.25
C THR A 43 -0.31 2.68 -0.59
N GLY A 44 -0.81 1.57 -1.14
CA GLY A 44 -0.70 0.23 -0.54
C GLY A 44 0.55 -0.59 -0.89
N GLY A 45 1.56 0.00 -1.55
CA GLY A 45 2.76 -0.72 -2.01
C GLY A 45 3.80 -1.07 -0.95
N HIS A 46 3.59 -0.71 0.33
CA HIS A 46 4.63 -0.83 1.35
C HIS A 46 4.94 -2.27 1.80
N PHE A 47 3.91 -3.09 2.02
CA PHE A 47 4.10 -4.47 2.47
C PHE A 47 4.14 -5.42 1.28
N HIS A 48 5.28 -6.08 1.05
CA HIS A 48 5.43 -7.06 -0.04
C HIS A 48 4.36 -8.17 0.01
N LYS A 49 3.96 -8.60 1.21
CA LYS A 49 2.89 -9.59 1.40
C LYS A 49 1.54 -9.15 0.81
N GLY A 50 1.31 -7.86 0.60
CA GLY A 50 0.11 -7.35 -0.07
C GLY A 50 -0.01 -7.86 -1.51
N TRP A 51 1.11 -8.20 -2.16
CA TRP A 51 1.12 -8.81 -3.48
C TRP A 51 0.58 -10.24 -3.49
N ALA A 52 0.37 -10.88 -2.34
CA ALA A 52 -0.39 -12.14 -2.29
C ALA A 52 -1.90 -11.93 -2.50
N ASN A 53 -2.41 -10.70 -2.33
CA ASN A 53 -3.83 -10.39 -2.51
C ASN A 53 -4.17 -10.12 -3.99
N ASP A 54 -5.01 -10.98 -4.56
CA ASP A 54 -5.44 -10.92 -5.96
C ASP A 54 -6.06 -9.57 -6.33
N ASN A 55 -6.93 -9.03 -5.48
CA ASN A 55 -7.61 -7.76 -5.75
C ASN A 55 -6.62 -6.59 -5.83
N GLN A 56 -5.59 -6.59 -4.97
CA GLN A 56 -4.54 -5.58 -5.01
C GLN A 56 -3.72 -5.69 -6.30
N ARG A 57 -3.36 -6.92 -6.70
CA ARG A 57 -2.62 -7.14 -7.95
C ARG A 57 -3.44 -6.73 -9.16
N THR A 58 -4.70 -7.15 -9.24
CA THR A 58 -5.59 -6.78 -10.34
C THR A 58 -5.74 -5.27 -10.45
N LEU A 59 -5.92 -4.54 -9.34
CA LEU A 59 -5.96 -3.08 -9.33
C LEU A 59 -4.70 -2.47 -9.97
N VAL A 60 -3.52 -2.90 -9.51
CA VAL A 60 -2.24 -2.33 -9.97
C VAL A 60 -1.94 -2.71 -11.42
N LEU A 61 -2.21 -3.95 -11.83
CA LEU A 61 -1.98 -4.41 -13.20
C LEU A 61 -2.93 -3.77 -14.20
N ASN A 62 -4.21 -3.63 -13.85
CA ASN A 62 -5.17 -2.87 -14.66
C ASN A 62 -4.69 -1.42 -14.84
N ALA A 63 -4.19 -0.80 -13.76
CA ALA A 63 -3.66 0.56 -13.83
C ALA A 63 -2.41 0.68 -14.71
N ILE A 64 -1.50 -0.30 -14.69
CA ILE A 64 -0.32 -0.34 -15.57
C ILE A 64 -0.76 -0.43 -17.04
N VAL A 65 -1.63 -1.38 -17.38
CA VAL A 65 -2.15 -1.58 -18.74
C VAL A 65 -2.88 -0.33 -19.23
N TRP A 66 -3.76 0.23 -18.40
CA TRP A 66 -4.48 1.45 -18.71
C TRP A 66 -3.56 2.66 -18.92
N SER A 67 -2.53 2.81 -18.07
CA SER A 67 -1.54 3.90 -18.18
C SER A 67 -0.70 3.79 -19.45
N ALA A 68 -0.42 2.56 -19.90
CA ALA A 68 0.22 2.26 -21.17
C ALA A 68 -0.71 2.45 -22.40
N LYS A 69 -1.96 2.90 -22.18
CA LYS A 69 -3.00 3.07 -23.21
C LYS A 69 -3.44 1.78 -23.90
N ALA A 70 -3.21 0.64 -23.27
CA ALA A 70 -3.73 -0.64 -23.72
C ALA A 70 -5.14 -0.89 -23.14
N GLU A 71 -5.88 -1.83 -23.74
CA GLU A 71 -7.20 -2.21 -23.31
C GLU A 71 -7.13 -3.11 -22.06
N VAL A 72 -7.90 -2.76 -21.03
CA VAL A 72 -8.02 -3.58 -19.82
C VAL A 72 -9.16 -4.58 -20.03
N PRO A 73 -8.94 -5.90 -19.85
CA PRO A 73 -10.00 -6.89 -19.97
C PRO A 73 -11.16 -6.61 -19.02
N ALA A 74 -12.39 -6.95 -19.42
CA ALA A 74 -13.59 -6.75 -18.59
C ALA A 74 -13.52 -7.46 -17.22
N GLY A 75 -12.87 -8.63 -17.17
CA GLY A 75 -12.62 -9.37 -15.92
C GLY A 75 -11.37 -8.93 -15.15
N GLY A 76 -10.66 -7.90 -15.63
CA GLY A 76 -9.36 -7.50 -15.13
C GLY A 76 -8.21 -8.42 -15.55
N ILE A 77 -6.99 -8.00 -15.27
CA ILE A 77 -5.79 -8.80 -15.52
C ILE A 77 -5.73 -9.93 -14.48
N ALA A 78 -5.85 -11.17 -14.97
CA ALA A 78 -5.69 -12.37 -14.17
C ALA A 78 -4.21 -12.68 -13.96
N THR A 79 -3.86 -13.15 -12.76
CA THR A 79 -2.49 -13.57 -12.43
C THR A 79 -2.49 -14.88 -11.66
N LYS A 80 -1.44 -15.67 -11.86
CA LYS A 80 -1.13 -16.87 -11.07
C LYS A 80 0.37 -16.86 -10.79
N PHE A 81 0.73 -17.16 -9.56
CA PHE A 81 2.11 -17.27 -9.11
C PHE A 81 2.15 -18.24 -7.91
N THR A 82 3.31 -18.76 -7.56
CA THR A 82 3.51 -19.60 -6.38
C THR A 82 4.06 -18.80 -5.21
N ASP A 83 3.94 -19.34 -4.00
CA ASP A 83 4.55 -18.70 -2.81
C ASP A 83 6.08 -18.60 -2.94
N GLU A 84 6.73 -19.52 -3.67
CA GLU A 84 8.16 -19.41 -3.96
C GLU A 84 8.48 -18.21 -4.86
N GLU A 85 7.67 -17.96 -5.90
CA GLU A 85 7.84 -16.80 -6.78
C GLU A 85 7.61 -15.49 -6.02
N LEU A 86 6.68 -15.47 -5.06
CA LEU A 86 6.46 -14.30 -4.18
C LEU A 86 7.61 -14.09 -3.18
N ALA A 87 8.27 -15.16 -2.75
CA ALA A 87 9.41 -15.08 -1.85
C ALA A 87 10.72 -14.72 -2.58
N ALA A 88 10.77 -14.95 -3.89
CA ALA A 88 11.95 -14.70 -4.70
C ALA A 88 12.39 -13.23 -4.64
N ASN A 89 13.70 -13.00 -4.72
CA ASN A 89 14.33 -11.67 -4.80
C ASN A 89 14.06 -10.73 -3.61
N GLN A 90 13.56 -11.23 -2.48
CA GLN A 90 13.46 -10.43 -1.25
C GLN A 90 14.81 -10.33 -0.54
N ASP A 91 15.19 -9.12 -0.12
CA ASP A 91 16.37 -8.92 0.71
C ASP A 91 16.21 -9.62 2.08
N PRO A 92 17.28 -10.23 2.60
CA PRO A 92 17.26 -10.81 3.94
C PRO A 92 16.93 -9.73 4.97
N LYS A 93 15.95 -10.00 5.83
CA LYS A 93 15.66 -9.09 6.95
C LYS A 93 16.82 -9.07 7.93
N GLY A 94 17.40 -7.89 8.15
CA GLY A 94 18.38 -7.67 9.20
C GLY A 94 17.82 -7.98 10.59
N LYS A 95 18.72 -8.27 11.55
CA LYS A 95 18.33 -8.47 12.95
C LYS A 95 17.65 -7.20 13.50
N PRO A 96 16.58 -7.31 14.31
CA PRO A 96 15.95 -6.15 14.92
C PRO A 96 16.97 -5.35 15.71
N LYS A 97 16.99 -4.02 15.54
CA LYS A 97 17.81 -3.16 16.41
C LYS A 97 17.32 -3.29 17.85
N PRO A 98 18.22 -3.36 18.84
CA PRO A 98 17.82 -3.34 20.24
C PRO A 98 16.99 -2.08 20.53
N LYS A 99 15.98 -2.21 21.39
CA LYS A 99 15.12 -1.08 21.76
C LYS A 99 15.99 0.05 22.34
N PRO A 100 15.78 1.31 21.92
CA PRO A 100 16.48 2.43 22.53
C PRO A 100 16.15 2.47 24.03
N LYS A 101 17.14 2.82 24.87
CA LYS A 101 16.91 3.04 26.30
C LYS A 101 15.87 4.17 26.45
N PRO A 102 14.98 4.09 27.46
CA PRO A 102 14.06 5.18 27.76
C PRO A 102 14.85 6.49 27.87
N ARG A 103 14.36 7.56 27.21
CA ARG A 103 14.93 8.90 27.38
C ARG A 103 14.68 9.33 28.83
N ASP A 104 15.72 9.86 29.47
CA ASP A 104 15.63 10.48 30.78
C ASP A 104 14.62 11.65 30.70
N PRO A 105 13.56 11.67 31.52
CA PRO A 105 12.56 12.74 31.50
C PRO A 105 13.11 14.11 31.94
N GLY A 106 14.36 14.22 32.36
CA GLY A 106 14.99 15.45 32.87
C GLY A 106 15.82 16.30 31.88
N ARG A 107 15.70 16.14 30.55
CA ARG A 107 16.48 16.92 29.58
C ARG A 107 15.71 17.35 28.33
#